data_AF-A0A7S2KE70-F1
#
_entry.id   AF-A0A7S2KE70-F1
#
_cell.length_a   1.000
_cell.length_b   1.000
_cell.length_c   1.000
_cell.angle_alpha   90.00
_cell.angle_beta   90.00
_cell.angle_gamma   90.00
#
_symmetry.space_group_name_H-M   'P 1'
#
loop_
_entity.id
_entity.type
_entity.pdbx_description
1 polymer ?
#
loop_
_entity_poly.entity_id
_entity_poly.type
_entity_poly.pdbx_seq_one_letter_code
_entity_poly.pdbx_strand_id
1 'polypeptide(L)'
;ERAAELRDEILIKQSASTNNVECLRDTILFRQPKSSFMGDCPICFLPLSIDSKKSTLFSCCSKTICGGCSYANKLHQRKERLDRTCPFCRKLLPKTLDEGNANAMKRVEGNDPVAMRHIGTVHYNEGDNVRAIEYWTKAAELGDAMAHNSLSIAYLVGDGVEKDEKRGSYHLEEAA
;
A
#
# COMPACT_ATOMS: atom_id res chain seq x y z
N GLU A 1 -3.32 -15.87 24.36
CA GLU A 1 -2.98 -16.85 23.30
C GLU A 1 -3.95 -18.03 23.27
N ARG A 2 -4.00 -18.90 24.29
CA ARG A 2 -4.87 -20.09 24.32
C ARG A 2 -6.37 -19.86 24.05
N ALA A 3 -6.93 -18.75 24.52
CA ALA A 3 -8.34 -18.39 24.29
C ALA A 3 -8.63 -17.81 22.89
N ALA A 4 -7.60 -17.34 22.17
CA ALA A 4 -7.73 -16.94 20.77
C ALA A 4 -7.65 -18.18 19.86
N GLU A 5 -6.73 -19.10 20.17
CA GLU A 5 -6.60 -20.39 19.47
C GLU A 5 -7.87 -21.24 19.60
N LEU A 6 -8.47 -21.31 20.79
CA LEU A 6 -9.75 -22.02 21.00
C LEU A 6 -10.92 -21.38 20.24
N ARG A 7 -10.93 -20.04 20.07
CA ARG A 7 -11.96 -19.36 19.28
C ARG A 7 -11.80 -19.64 17.79
N ASP A 8 -10.56 -19.57 17.28
CA ASP A 8 -10.23 -19.94 15.91
C ASP A 8 -10.62 -21.40 15.63
N GLU A 9 -10.33 -22.35 16.54
CA GLU A 9 -10.72 -23.76 16.39
C GLU A 9 -12.24 -23.98 16.38
N ILE A 10 -13.00 -23.23 17.19
CA ILE A 10 -14.46 -23.33 17.23
C ILE A 10 -15.08 -22.79 15.93
N LEU A 11 -14.59 -21.66 15.43
CA LEU A 11 -15.03 -21.05 14.17
C LEU A 11 -14.72 -21.93 12.95
N ILE A 12 -13.51 -22.54 12.91
CA ILE A 12 -13.13 -23.50 11.85
C ILE A 12 -14.02 -24.74 11.87
N LYS A 13 -14.41 -25.23 13.06
CA LYS A 13 -15.32 -26.38 13.18
C LYS A 13 -16.76 -26.07 12.76
N GLN A 14 -17.21 -24.82 12.94
CA GLN A 14 -18.55 -24.37 12.53
C GLN A 14 -18.64 -24.13 11.02
N SER A 15 -17.57 -23.64 10.38
CA SER A 15 -17.53 -23.46 8.92
C SER A 15 -17.41 -24.79 8.15
N ALA A 16 -16.71 -25.77 8.73
CA ALA A 16 -16.60 -27.13 8.16
C ALA A 16 -17.93 -27.90 8.14
N SER A 17 -18.91 -27.55 8.99
CA SER A 17 -20.22 -28.24 9.01
C SER A 17 -21.25 -27.67 8.02
N THR A 18 -21.00 -26.47 7.47
CA THR A 18 -21.99 -25.74 6.66
C THR A 18 -21.59 -25.53 5.21
N ASN A 19 -20.33 -25.77 4.81
CA ASN A 19 -19.83 -25.64 3.43
C ASN A 19 -20.25 -24.33 2.73
N ASN A 20 -20.48 -23.26 3.51
CA ASN A 20 -20.97 -21.98 2.99
C ASN A 20 -19.77 -21.04 2.81
N VAL A 21 -19.49 -20.65 1.56
CA VAL A 21 -18.33 -19.82 1.17
C VAL A 21 -18.33 -18.48 1.91
N GLU A 22 -19.52 -17.92 2.19
CA GLU A 22 -19.69 -16.68 2.96
C GLU A 22 -19.16 -16.82 4.40
N CYS A 23 -19.45 -17.94 5.08
CA CYS A 23 -19.02 -18.17 6.46
C CYS A 23 -17.50 -18.38 6.58
N LEU A 24 -16.88 -19.04 5.59
CA LEU A 24 -15.42 -19.16 5.51
C LEU A 24 -14.75 -17.80 5.28
N ARG A 25 -15.37 -16.93 4.49
CA ARG A 25 -14.85 -15.58 4.18
C ARG A 25 -14.88 -14.67 5.40
N ASP A 26 -15.98 -14.65 6.14
CA ASP A 26 -16.12 -13.90 7.40
C ASP A 26 -15.09 -14.34 8.45
N THR A 27 -14.82 -15.64 8.54
CA THR A 27 -13.86 -16.19 9.52
C THR A 27 -12.43 -15.70 9.24
N ILE A 28 -12.05 -15.51 7.98
CA ILE A 28 -10.73 -14.98 7.59
C ILE A 28 -10.65 -13.49 7.93
N LEU A 29 -11.71 -12.72 7.66
CA LEU A 29 -11.74 -11.27 7.89
C LEU A 29 -11.69 -10.89 9.38
N PHE A 30 -12.39 -11.61 10.26
CA PHE A 30 -12.42 -11.32 11.69
C PHE A 30 -11.26 -11.93 12.49
N ARG A 31 -10.38 -12.69 11.84
CA ARG A 31 -9.17 -13.20 12.48
C ARG A 31 -8.20 -12.04 12.67
N GLN A 32 -7.71 -11.85 13.90
CA GLN A 32 -6.68 -10.83 14.12
C GLN A 32 -5.47 -11.11 13.23
N PRO A 33 -5.02 -10.15 12.40
CA PRO A 33 -3.84 -10.34 11.60
C PRO A 33 -2.63 -10.53 12.51
N LYS A 34 -1.68 -11.37 12.08
CA LYS A 34 -0.44 -11.64 12.84
C LYS A 34 0.43 -10.38 13.02
N SER A 35 0.13 -9.30 12.31
CA SER A 35 0.92 -8.08 12.26
C SER A 35 0.07 -6.88 11.82
N SER A 36 0.14 -5.77 12.57
CA SER A 36 -0.47 -4.48 12.23
C SER A 36 0.57 -3.53 11.60
N PHE A 37 1.22 -3.92 10.51
CA PHE A 37 2.27 -3.12 9.87
C PHE A 37 2.29 -3.30 8.34
N MET A 38 2.80 -2.32 7.60
CA MET A 38 2.72 -2.23 6.13
C MET A 38 3.78 -3.09 5.39
N GLY A 39 4.20 -4.20 6.01
CA GLY A 39 5.39 -4.97 5.62
C GLY A 39 6.68 -4.48 6.28
N ASP A 40 7.82 -5.02 5.85
CA ASP A 40 9.12 -4.73 6.45
C ASP A 40 9.94 -3.72 5.65
N CYS A 41 10.76 -2.92 6.34
CA CYS A 41 11.73 -2.05 5.70
C CYS A 41 12.79 -2.90 4.98
N PRO A 42 13.05 -2.71 3.67
CA PRO A 42 13.97 -3.56 2.92
C PRO A 42 15.46 -3.31 3.25
N ILE A 43 15.77 -2.41 4.19
CA ILE A 43 17.14 -2.11 4.63
C ILE A 43 17.42 -2.73 6.00
N CYS A 44 16.54 -2.51 6.98
CA CYS A 44 16.73 -2.99 8.34
C CYS A 44 15.83 -4.17 8.74
N PHE A 45 14.91 -4.60 7.86
CA PHE A 45 13.95 -5.67 8.08
C PHE A 45 13.07 -5.48 9.32
N LEU A 46 12.94 -4.24 9.78
CA LEU A 46 12.00 -3.89 10.84
C LEU A 46 10.62 -3.57 10.25
N PRO A 47 9.53 -3.93 10.96
CA PRO A 47 8.17 -3.58 10.59
C PRO A 47 7.97 -2.10 10.26
N LEU A 48 7.34 -1.80 9.12
CA LEU A 48 6.94 -0.46 8.72
C LEU A 48 5.66 -0.06 9.46
N SER A 49 5.76 1.00 10.26
CA SER A 49 4.62 1.60 10.95
C SER A 49 3.45 1.92 10.01
N ILE A 50 2.22 1.69 10.47
CA ILE A 50 0.98 2.12 9.78
C ILE A 50 0.94 3.64 9.62
N ASP A 51 1.52 4.39 10.58
CA ASP A 51 1.69 5.84 10.43
C ASP A 51 2.56 6.16 9.21
N SER A 52 1.90 6.67 8.17
CA SER A 52 2.50 7.02 6.88
C SER A 52 3.62 8.04 6.99
N LYS A 53 3.69 8.83 8.07
CA LYS A 53 4.75 9.81 8.30
C LYS A 53 6.08 9.17 8.73
N LYS A 54 6.06 7.91 9.17
CA LYS A 54 7.25 7.17 9.63
C LYS A 54 7.93 6.38 8.53
N SER A 55 7.46 6.49 7.29
CA SER A 55 8.09 5.86 6.13
C SER A 55 8.10 6.81 4.93
N THR A 56 8.89 6.49 3.91
CA THR A 56 9.00 7.30 2.70
C THR A 56 9.07 6.40 1.49
N LEU A 57 8.17 6.61 0.54
CA LEU A 57 8.23 5.99 -0.78
C LEU A 57 9.27 6.71 -1.64
N PHE A 58 10.15 5.96 -2.28
CA PHE A 58 11.14 6.49 -3.21
C PHE A 58 10.76 6.17 -4.66
N SER A 59 10.42 7.20 -5.44
CA SER A 59 9.94 7.05 -6.84
C SER A 59 10.95 6.39 -7.79
N CYS A 60 12.24 6.43 -7.47
CA CYS A 60 13.28 5.80 -8.28
C CYS A 60 13.23 4.26 -8.26
N CYS A 61 12.70 3.64 -7.21
CA CYS A 61 12.68 2.18 -7.03
C CYS A 61 11.37 1.63 -6.48
N SER A 62 10.36 2.49 -6.27
CA SER A 62 9.07 2.17 -5.69
C SER A 62 9.16 1.45 -4.33
N LYS A 63 10.25 1.69 -3.58
CA LYS A 63 10.42 1.10 -2.25
C LYS A 63 10.04 2.10 -1.16
N THR A 64 9.26 1.61 -0.20
CA THR A 64 8.95 2.30 1.04
C THR A 64 10.02 1.97 2.07
N ILE A 65 10.72 2.99 2.55
CA ILE A 65 11.82 2.86 3.51
C ILE A 65 11.41 3.53 4.81
N CYS A 66 11.73 2.92 5.96
CA CYS A 66 11.45 3.52 7.26
C CYS A 66 12.22 4.84 7.44
N GLY A 67 11.64 5.76 8.22
CA GLY A 67 12.23 7.07 8.50
C GLY A 67 13.62 6.97 9.12
N GLY A 68 13.88 5.94 9.92
CA GLY A 68 15.19 5.66 10.50
C GLY A 68 16.28 5.42 9.44
N CYS A 69 16.07 4.49 8.52
CA CYS A 69 17.03 4.21 7.45
C CYS A 69 17.17 5.39 6.48
N SER A 70 16.06 6.07 6.15
CA SER A 70 16.09 7.28 5.32
C SER A 70 16.92 8.40 5.97
N TYR A 71 16.74 8.63 7.27
CA TYR A 71 17.48 9.63 8.03
C TYR A 71 18.96 9.27 8.21
N ALA A 72 19.26 8.00 8.51
CA ALA A 72 20.64 7.52 8.63
C ALA A 72 21.44 7.74 7.34
N ASN A 73 20.85 7.43 6.18
CA ASN A 73 21.46 7.69 4.88
C ASN A 73 21.71 9.19 4.64
N LYS A 74 20.73 10.04 4.98
CA LYS A 74 20.85 11.50 4.89
C LYS A 74 21.96 12.05 5.80
N LEU A 75 22.12 11.52 7.00
CA LEU A 75 23.19 11.91 7.92
C LEU A 75 24.57 11.53 7.37
N HIS A 76 24.72 10.31 6.86
CA HIS A 76 25.96 9.86 6.24
C HIS A 76 26.34 10.75 5.05
N GLN A 77 25.41 11.01 4.13
CA GLN A 77 25.65 11.88 2.98
C GLN A 77 26.06 13.30 3.38
N ARG A 78 25.44 13.87 4.42
CA ARG A 78 25.84 15.18 4.95
C ARG A 78 27.25 15.19 5.52
N LYS A 79 27.60 14.15 6.29
CA LYS A 79 28.93 14.02 6.90
C LYS A 79 30.02 13.94 5.83
N GLU A 80 29.80 13.12 4.80
CA GLU A 80 30.74 12.88 3.70
C GLU A 80 30.60 13.91 2.56
N ARG A 81 29.70 14.90 2.69
CA ARG A 81 29.40 15.93 1.67
C ARG A 81 29.04 15.34 0.30
N LEU A 82 28.31 14.23 0.31
CA LEU A 82 27.82 13.55 -0.88
C LEU A 82 26.45 14.09 -1.31
N ASP A 83 26.13 13.91 -2.60
CA ASP A 83 24.80 14.19 -3.13
C ASP A 83 23.73 13.33 -2.46
N ARG A 84 22.50 13.86 -2.42
CA ARG A 84 21.35 13.13 -1.88
C ARG A 84 20.91 12.03 -2.83
N THR A 85 21.11 10.80 -2.39
CA THR A 85 20.68 9.59 -3.10
C THR A 85 19.67 8.76 -2.31
N CYS A 86 18.93 7.92 -3.01
CA CYS A 86 18.01 6.94 -2.44
C CYS A 86 18.75 5.97 -1.51
N PRO A 87 18.25 5.73 -0.28
CA PRO A 87 18.87 4.78 0.67
C PRO A 87 18.97 3.34 0.14
N PHE A 88 18.06 2.95 -0.76
CA PHE A 88 17.99 1.59 -1.29
C PHE A 88 18.80 1.41 -2.57
N CYS A 89 18.47 2.14 -3.64
CA CYS A 89 19.10 1.95 -4.95
C CYS A 89 20.24 2.95 -5.26
N ARG A 90 20.56 3.87 -4.35
CA ARG A 90 21.63 4.89 -4.48
C ARG A 90 21.52 5.82 -5.70
N LYS A 91 20.39 5.84 -6.41
CA LYS A 91 20.11 6.83 -7.47
C LYS A 91 19.92 8.22 -6.85
N LEU A 92 20.36 9.26 -7.56
CA LEU A 92 20.11 10.66 -7.17
C LEU A 92 18.61 10.90 -6.94
N LEU A 93 18.27 11.60 -5.86
CA LEU A 93 16.89 11.97 -5.59
C LEU A 93 16.41 13.03 -6.60
N PRO A 94 15.14 12.95 -7.04
CA PRO A 94 14.55 13.99 -7.88
C PRO A 94 14.53 15.32 -7.13
N LYS A 95 14.75 16.41 -7.86
CA LYS A 95 14.72 17.78 -7.33
C LYS A 95 13.31 18.36 -7.40
N THR A 96 12.52 17.94 -8.38
CA THR A 96 11.15 18.41 -8.61
C THR A 96 10.15 17.25 -8.52
N LEU A 97 8.87 17.59 -8.35
CA LEU A 97 7.80 16.61 -8.38
C LEU A 97 7.73 15.92 -9.76
N ASP A 98 7.89 16.67 -10.85
CA ASP A 98 7.86 16.14 -12.22
C ASP A 98 8.97 15.12 -12.48
N GLU A 99 10.19 15.37 -11.99
CA GLU A 99 11.27 14.38 -12.05
C GLU A 99 10.93 13.14 -11.22
N GLY A 100 10.26 13.32 -10.08
CA GLY A 100 9.75 12.24 -9.24
C GLY A 100 8.72 11.39 -9.99
N ASN A 101 7.73 12.03 -10.60
CA ASN A 101 6.66 11.40 -11.37
C ASN A 101 7.21 10.72 -12.62
N ALA A 102 8.17 11.32 -13.31
CA ALA A 102 8.84 10.70 -14.45
C ALA A 102 9.62 9.43 -14.05
N ASN A 103 10.24 9.41 -12.86
CA ASN A 103 10.85 8.18 -12.34
C ASN A 103 9.78 7.12 -12.02
N ALA A 104 8.64 7.51 -11.45
CA ALA A 104 7.54 6.60 -11.16
C ALA A 104 6.88 6.06 -12.43
N MET A 105 6.71 6.87 -13.48
CA MET A 105 6.16 6.42 -14.78
C MET A 105 7.03 5.33 -15.42
N LYS A 106 8.36 5.41 -15.32
CA LYS A 106 9.25 4.32 -15.75
C LYS A 106 9.02 3.01 -14.98
N ARG A 107 8.51 3.09 -13.75
CA ARG A 107 8.14 1.92 -12.93
C ARG A 107 6.74 1.42 -13.31
N VAL A 108 5.81 2.32 -13.64
CA VAL A 108 4.50 1.98 -14.22
C VAL A 108 4.66 1.19 -15.51
N GLU A 109 5.57 1.58 -16.41
CA GLU A 109 5.91 0.82 -17.63
C GLU A 109 6.38 -0.62 -17.32
N GLY A 110 6.95 -0.84 -16.14
CA GLY A 110 7.35 -2.15 -15.63
C GLY A 110 6.28 -2.89 -14.83
N ASN A 111 5.01 -2.44 -14.87
CA ASN A 111 3.89 -2.98 -14.09
C ASN A 111 4.13 -2.99 -12.58
N ASP A 112 4.76 -1.94 -12.05
CA ASP A 112 4.95 -1.79 -10.61
C ASP A 112 3.68 -1.24 -9.94
N PRO A 113 2.99 -2.05 -9.10
CA PRO A 113 1.74 -1.63 -8.46
C PRO A 113 1.88 -0.40 -7.55
N VAL A 114 3.01 -0.30 -6.85
CA VAL A 114 3.26 0.81 -5.91
C VAL A 114 3.46 2.12 -6.69
N ALA A 115 4.11 2.05 -7.84
CA ALA A 115 4.26 3.20 -8.73
C ALA A 115 2.92 3.60 -9.35
N MET A 116 2.11 2.64 -9.82
CA MET A 116 0.77 2.90 -10.35
C MET A 116 -0.10 3.59 -9.31
N ARG A 117 -0.12 3.08 -8.07
CA ARG A 117 -0.82 3.72 -6.97
C ARG A 117 -0.36 5.15 -6.73
N HIS A 118 0.95 5.38 -6.72
CA HIS A 118 1.52 6.71 -6.52
C HIS A 118 1.06 7.69 -7.61
N ILE A 119 1.11 7.30 -8.89
CA ILE A 119 0.62 8.12 -10.00
C ILE A 119 -0.90 8.35 -9.91
N GLY A 120 -1.67 7.34 -9.50
CA GLY A 120 -3.10 7.51 -9.22
C GLY A 120 -3.36 8.57 -8.15
N THR A 121 -2.59 8.58 -7.06
CA THR A 121 -2.67 9.62 -6.02
C THR A 121 -2.25 11.00 -6.52
N VAL A 122 -1.29 11.09 -7.43
CA VAL A 122 -0.92 12.36 -8.08
C VAL A 122 -2.12 12.92 -8.85
N HIS A 123 -2.74 12.12 -9.73
CA HIS A 123 -3.90 12.56 -10.50
C HIS A 123 -5.09 12.93 -9.62
N TYR A 124 -5.33 12.18 -8.54
CA TYR A 124 -6.36 12.51 -7.56
C TYR A 124 -6.15 13.91 -6.94
N ASN A 125 -4.92 14.22 -6.55
CA ASN A 125 -4.59 15.53 -5.97
C ASN A 125 -4.68 16.67 -7.00
N GLU A 126 -4.54 16.36 -8.29
CA GLU A 126 -4.76 17.30 -9.40
C GLU A 126 -6.25 17.48 -9.74
N GLY A 127 -7.14 16.68 -9.14
CA GLY A 127 -8.58 16.66 -9.41
C GLY A 127 -8.98 15.81 -10.61
N ASP A 128 -8.06 15.05 -11.21
CA ASP A 128 -8.34 14.10 -12.29
C ASP A 128 -8.69 12.72 -11.70
N ASN A 129 -9.89 12.64 -11.13
CA ASN A 129 -10.33 11.46 -10.38
C ASN A 129 -10.57 10.26 -11.29
N VAL A 130 -10.91 10.48 -12.57
CA VAL A 130 -11.08 9.41 -13.56
C VAL A 130 -9.74 8.70 -13.78
N ARG A 131 -8.66 9.46 -14.06
CA ARG A 131 -7.33 8.84 -14.22
C ARG A 131 -6.83 8.24 -12.91
N ALA A 132 -7.11 8.87 -11.76
CA ALA A 132 -6.74 8.30 -10.47
C ALA A 132 -7.28 6.87 -10.30
N ILE A 133 -8.56 6.68 -10.63
CA ILE A 133 -9.25 5.40 -10.53
C ILE A 133 -8.71 4.38 -11.54
N GLU A 134 -8.38 4.80 -12.77
CA GLU A 134 -7.74 3.91 -13.74
C GLU A 134 -6.41 3.34 -13.22
N TYR A 135 -5.56 4.20 -12.65
CA TYR A 135 -4.28 3.77 -12.09
C TYR A 135 -4.44 2.93 -10.83
N TRP A 136 -5.35 3.30 -9.93
CA TRP A 136 -5.63 2.51 -8.74
C TRP A 136 -6.23 1.16 -9.09
N THR A 137 -7.09 1.07 -10.10
CA THR A 137 -7.64 -0.20 -10.60
C THR A 137 -6.52 -1.13 -11.07
N LYS A 138 -5.60 -0.63 -11.90
CA LYS A 138 -4.44 -1.42 -12.36
C LYS A 138 -3.54 -1.88 -11.22
N ALA A 139 -3.30 -1.02 -10.23
CA ALA A 139 -2.51 -1.37 -9.05
C ALA A 139 -3.20 -2.42 -8.17
N ALA A 140 -4.52 -2.29 -8.00
CA ALA A 140 -5.36 -3.22 -7.26
C ALA A 140 -5.44 -4.60 -7.93
N GLU A 141 -5.53 -4.67 -9.26
CA GLU A 141 -5.46 -5.92 -10.03
C GLU A 141 -4.13 -6.68 -9.82
N LEU A 142 -3.07 -5.96 -9.44
CA LEU A 142 -1.76 -6.51 -9.08
C LEU A 142 -1.60 -6.77 -7.57
N GLY A 143 -2.66 -6.61 -6.78
CA GLY A 143 -2.70 -6.92 -5.34
C GLY A 143 -2.22 -5.80 -4.42
N ASP A 144 -2.16 -4.54 -4.87
CA ASP A 144 -1.83 -3.43 -3.97
C ASP A 144 -3.00 -3.09 -3.04
N ALA A 145 -2.89 -3.51 -1.78
CA ALA A 145 -3.89 -3.26 -0.74
C ALA A 145 -4.18 -1.77 -0.51
N MET A 146 -3.18 -0.88 -0.68
CA MET A 146 -3.41 0.55 -0.53
C MET A 146 -4.20 1.13 -1.71
N ALA A 147 -4.06 0.57 -2.92
CA ALA A 147 -4.84 0.95 -4.08
C ALA A 147 -6.30 0.48 -3.94
N HIS A 148 -6.51 -0.73 -3.42
CA HIS A 148 -7.84 -1.18 -2.98
C HIS A 148 -8.47 -0.22 -1.98
N ASN A 149 -7.74 0.21 -0.95
CA ASN A 149 -8.24 1.20 0.00
C ASN A 149 -8.56 2.57 -0.66
N SER A 150 -7.82 2.99 -1.69
CA SER A 150 -8.16 4.20 -2.43
C SER A 150 -9.43 4.04 -3.27
N LEU A 151 -9.59 2.89 -3.95
CA LEU A 151 -10.80 2.58 -4.72
C LEU A 151 -12.04 2.46 -3.84
N SER A 152 -11.91 1.85 -2.65
CA SER A 152 -13.05 1.72 -1.75
C SER A 152 -13.61 3.07 -1.36
N ILE A 153 -12.75 4.03 -0.99
CA ILE A 153 -13.16 5.39 -0.67
C ILE A 153 -13.83 6.06 -1.89
N ALA A 154 -13.23 5.92 -3.08
CA ALA A 154 -13.78 6.49 -4.31
C ALA A 154 -15.21 5.98 -4.59
N TYR A 155 -15.46 4.68 -4.46
CA TYR A 155 -16.78 4.08 -4.65
C TYR A 155 -17.78 4.40 -3.53
N LEU A 156 -17.33 4.50 -2.27
CA LEU A 156 -18.21 4.83 -1.14
C LEU A 156 -18.70 6.28 -1.19
N VAL A 157 -17.86 7.19 -1.69
CA VAL A 157 -18.17 8.63 -1.78
C VAL A 157 -18.77 8.99 -3.14
N GLY A 158 -18.49 8.21 -4.19
CA GLY A 158 -18.84 8.54 -5.57
C GLY A 158 -17.89 9.57 -6.18
N ASP A 159 -16.61 9.50 -5.84
CA ASP A 159 -15.60 10.46 -6.27
C ASP A 159 -14.87 9.94 -7.52
N GLY A 160 -15.15 10.54 -8.69
CA GLY A 160 -14.65 10.09 -9.99
C GLY A 160 -15.33 8.84 -10.57
N VAL A 161 -16.19 8.19 -9.79
CA VAL A 161 -17.04 7.04 -10.17
C VAL A 161 -18.44 7.19 -9.59
N GLU A 162 -19.41 6.46 -10.14
CA GLU A 162 -20.72 6.33 -9.51
C GLU A 162 -20.58 5.69 -8.13
N LYS A 163 -21.32 6.21 -7.15
CA LYS A 163 -21.34 5.67 -5.80
C LYS A 163 -21.87 4.23 -5.82
N ASP A 164 -21.08 3.29 -5.31
CA ASP A 164 -21.42 1.87 -5.23
C ASP A 164 -20.89 1.30 -3.90
N GLU A 165 -21.78 1.15 -2.93
CA GLU A 165 -21.41 0.65 -1.60
C GLU A 165 -20.91 -0.80 -1.63
N LYS A 166 -21.42 -1.63 -2.55
CA LYS A 166 -20.99 -3.03 -2.67
C LYS A 166 -19.56 -3.12 -3.19
N ARG A 167 -19.22 -2.34 -4.23
CA ARG A 167 -17.83 -2.26 -4.72
C ARG A 167 -16.91 -1.62 -3.69
N GLY A 168 -17.40 -0.62 -2.97
CA GLY A 168 -16.70 -0.02 -1.83
C GLY A 168 -16.30 -1.06 -0.78
N SER A 169 -17.27 -1.83 -0.28
CA SER A 169 -17.04 -2.91 0.68
C SER A 169 -16.13 -4.01 0.13
N TYR A 170 -16.31 -4.44 -1.12
CA TYR A 170 -15.42 -5.39 -1.76
C TYR A 170 -13.96 -4.95 -1.72
N HIS A 171 -13.68 -3.69 -2.09
CA HIS A 171 -12.32 -3.18 -2.04
C HIS A 171 -11.78 -2.97 -0.62
N LEU A 172 -12.64 -2.73 0.38
CA LEU A 172 -12.21 -2.77 1.78
C LEU A 172 -11.81 -4.17 2.23
N GLU A 173 -12.56 -5.19 1.81
CA GLU A 173 -12.24 -6.59 2.09
C GLU A 173 -10.90 -7.00 1.47
N GLU A 174 -10.66 -6.64 0.21
CA GLU A 174 -9.39 -6.93 -0.48
C GLU A 174 -8.19 -6.13 0.08
N ALA A 175 -8.44 -5.03 0.79
CA ALA A 175 -7.38 -4.23 1.42
C ALA A 175 -6.97 -4.71 2.83
N ALA A 176 -7.80 -5.55 3.47
CA ALA A 176 -7.65 -5.98 4.86
C ALA A 176 -6.71 -7.19 5.01
#